data_AF-A0A836MD26-F1
#
_entry.id   AF-A0A836MD26-F1
#
_cell.length_a   1.000
_cell.length_b   1.000
_cell.length_c   1.000
_cell.angle_alpha   90.00
_cell.angle_beta   90.00
_cell.angle_gamma   90.00
#
_symmetry.space_group_name_H-M   'P 1'
#
loop_
_entity.id
_entity.type
_entity.pdbx_description
1 polymer ?
#
loop_
_entity_poly.entity_id
_entity_poly.type
_entity_poly.pdbx_seq_one_letter_code
_entity_poly.pdbx_strand_id
1 'polypeptide(L)'
;MGAGLHELPLVFFTVLAQTVVGALLAGSALAVGLLQAVRCGEYLQKTLVGIAIVGAIATAISTYLNYQYLLGIKTAIFTALDLVPDYLTITFIHFGLIIVDIVLLLVALKKRTTLISFSGFALILIGELLGRTLFYGLHMTVGLKALGG
;
A
#
# COMPACT_ATOMS: atom_id res chain seq x y z
N MET A 1 15.77 21.42 -18.85
CA MET A 1 16.41 20.31 -18.10
C MET A 1 16.65 20.75 -16.65
N GLY A 2 15.59 20.85 -15.85
CA GLY A 2 15.68 21.35 -14.46
C GLY A 2 14.57 20.88 -13.51
N ALA A 3 13.75 19.90 -13.91
CA ALA A 3 12.60 19.45 -13.12
C ALA A 3 12.96 18.39 -12.06
N GLY A 4 13.97 17.55 -12.31
CA GLY A 4 14.31 16.41 -11.44
C GLY A 4 14.73 16.77 -10.01
N LEU A 5 15.38 17.91 -9.78
CA LEU A 5 15.77 18.35 -8.42
C LEU A 5 14.59 18.81 -7.56
N HIS A 6 13.51 19.30 -8.19
CA HIS A 6 12.32 19.78 -7.49
C HIS A 6 11.29 18.67 -7.25
N GLU A 7 11.38 17.59 -8.02
CA GLU A 7 10.56 16.38 -7.86
C GLU A 7 11.11 15.45 -6.77
N LEU A 8 12.43 15.43 -6.56
CA LEU A 8 13.10 14.65 -5.50
C LEU A 8 12.51 14.84 -4.10
N PRO A 9 12.29 16.07 -3.59
CA PRO A 9 11.70 16.25 -2.28
C PRO A 9 10.28 15.68 -2.22
N LEU A 10 9.47 15.90 -3.26
CA LEU A 10 8.09 15.39 -3.30
C LEU A 10 8.06 13.86 -3.28
N VAL A 11 8.91 13.20 -4.09
CA VAL A 11 9.04 11.74 -4.12
C VAL A 11 9.45 11.21 -2.74
N PHE A 12 10.45 11.82 -2.11
CA PHE A 12 10.93 11.41 -0.78
C PHE A 12 9.82 11.50 0.27
N PHE A 13 9.04 12.59 0.24
CA PHE A 13 7.87 12.76 1.11
C PHE A 13 6.79 11.72 0.83
N THR A 14 6.49 11.39 -0.43
CA THR A 14 5.49 10.37 -0.76
C THR A 14 5.93 8.97 -0.33
N VAL A 15 7.22 8.63 -0.46
CA VAL A 15 7.75 7.33 -0.01
C VAL A 15 7.61 7.20 1.49
N LEU A 16 8.06 8.22 2.24
CA LEU A 16 7.97 8.21 3.68
C LEU A 16 6.52 8.15 4.14
N ALA A 17 5.63 8.94 3.53
CA ALA A 17 4.21 8.92 3.83
C ALA A 17 3.60 7.53 3.58
N GLN A 18 3.84 6.92 2.42
CA GLN A 18 3.33 5.58 2.09
C GLN A 18 3.89 4.51 3.04
N THR A 19 5.18 4.60 3.38
CA THR A 19 5.84 3.68 4.33
C THR A 19 5.19 3.76 5.71
N VAL A 20 4.88 4.99 6.17
CA VAL A 20 4.22 5.24 7.47
C VAL A 20 2.79 4.72 7.44
N VAL A 21 2.02 5.00 6.39
CA VAL A 21 0.63 4.54 6.23
C VAL A 21 0.56 3.01 6.18
N GLY A 22 1.43 2.36 5.42
CA GLY A 22 1.53 0.91 5.35
C GLY A 22 1.93 0.26 6.68
N ALA A 23 2.88 0.87 7.40
CA ALA A 23 3.24 0.41 8.75
C ALA A 23 2.09 0.58 9.76
N LEU A 24 1.32 1.67 9.66
CA LEU A 24 0.12 1.90 10.47
C LEU A 24 -0.98 0.88 10.17
N LEU A 25 -1.22 0.58 8.90
CA LEU A 25 -2.12 -0.48 8.44
C LEU A 25 -1.72 -1.84 9.03
N ALA A 26 -0.50 -2.28 8.75
CA ALA A 26 -0.01 -3.58 9.22
C ALA A 26 0.05 -3.66 10.75
N GLY A 27 0.52 -2.59 11.39
CA GLY A 27 0.62 -2.48 12.85
C GLY A 27 -0.76 -2.51 13.54
N SER A 28 -1.76 -1.83 12.97
CA SER A 28 -3.12 -1.86 13.50
C SER A 28 -3.77 -3.23 13.36
N ALA A 29 -3.57 -3.92 12.23
CA ALA A 29 -4.04 -5.29 12.02
C ALA A 29 -3.39 -6.27 13.02
N LEU A 30 -2.07 -6.17 13.22
CA LEU A 30 -1.34 -6.97 14.21
C LEU A 30 -1.82 -6.68 15.64
N ALA A 31 -1.97 -5.41 15.99
CA ALA A 31 -2.44 -5.00 17.31
C ALA A 31 -3.84 -5.54 17.61
N VAL A 32 -4.74 -5.55 16.63
CA VAL A 32 -6.07 -6.17 16.77
C VAL A 32 -5.93 -7.67 17.04
N GLY A 33 -5.06 -8.39 16.32
CA GLY A 33 -4.78 -9.81 16.57
C GLY A 33 -4.26 -10.09 17.97
N LEU A 34 -3.29 -9.29 18.45
CA LEU A 34 -2.74 -9.41 19.80
C LEU A 34 -3.77 -9.11 20.89
N LEU A 35 -4.57 -8.05 20.72
CA LEU A 35 -5.64 -7.70 21.66
C LEU A 35 -6.71 -8.80 21.72
N GLN A 36 -7.02 -9.46 20.59
CA GLN A 36 -7.93 -10.61 20.58
C GLN A 36 -7.33 -11.83 21.28
N ALA A 37 -6.03 -12.07 21.15
CA ALA A 37 -5.34 -13.15 21.86
C ALA A 37 -5.41 -12.98 23.39
N VAL A 38 -5.26 -11.75 23.88
CA VAL A 38 -5.34 -11.40 25.31
C VAL A 38 -6.80 -11.17 25.78
N ARG A 39 -7.78 -11.17 24.86
CA ARG A 39 -9.20 -10.90 25.12
C ARG A 39 -9.46 -9.58 25.85
N CYS A 40 -8.67 -8.54 25.54
CA CYS A 40 -8.75 -7.25 26.22
C CYS A 40 -8.97 -6.08 25.24
N GLY A 41 -9.58 -5.00 25.72
CA GLY A 41 -9.62 -3.71 25.01
C GLY A 41 -10.55 -3.65 23.79
N GLU A 42 -11.86 -3.91 23.98
CA GLU A 42 -12.84 -3.81 22.88
C GLU A 42 -12.90 -2.42 22.23
N TYR A 43 -12.85 -1.35 23.04
CA TYR A 43 -12.85 0.02 22.51
C TYR A 43 -11.59 0.29 21.67
N LEU A 44 -10.43 -0.16 22.14
CA LEU A 44 -9.16 0.00 21.44
C LEU A 44 -9.14 -0.80 20.12
N GLN A 45 -9.71 -2.01 20.10
CA GLN A 45 -9.86 -2.79 18.87
C GLN A 45 -10.71 -2.07 17.82
N LYS A 46 -11.83 -1.46 18.22
CA LYS A 46 -12.68 -0.65 17.31
C LYS A 46 -11.92 0.55 16.76
N THR A 47 -11.18 1.26 17.61
CA THR A 47 -10.35 2.41 17.18
C THR A 47 -9.24 1.99 16.21
N LEU A 48 -8.54 0.88 16.49
CA LEU A 48 -7.48 0.36 15.61
C LEU A 48 -8.01 -0.05 14.25
N VAL A 49 -9.17 -0.72 14.18
CA VAL A 49 -9.82 -1.03 12.89
C VAL A 49 -10.23 0.25 12.16
N GLY A 50 -10.70 1.27 12.89
CA GLY A 50 -10.97 2.59 12.31
C GLY A 50 -9.73 3.23 11.67
N ILE A 51 -8.59 3.19 12.37
CA ILE A 51 -7.30 3.66 11.84
C ILE A 51 -6.87 2.84 10.63
N ALA A 52 -7.05 1.52 10.64
CA ALA A 52 -6.75 0.65 9.51
C ALA A 52 -7.57 1.04 8.27
N ILE A 53 -8.88 1.28 8.42
CA ILE A 53 -9.74 1.70 7.30
C ILE A 53 -9.26 3.03 6.69
N VAL A 54 -8.92 4.01 7.54
CA VAL A 54 -8.38 5.30 7.07
C VAL A 54 -7.05 5.10 6.34
N GLY A 55 -6.17 4.26 6.87
CA GLY A 55 -4.91 3.91 6.22
C GLY A 55 -5.11 3.25 4.85
N ALA A 56 -6.07 2.32 4.74
CA ALA A 56 -6.39 1.62 3.49
C ALA A 56 -6.87 2.59 2.42
N ILE A 57 -7.73 3.55 2.80
CA ILE A 57 -8.19 4.61 1.91
C ILE A 57 -7.03 5.51 1.46
N ALA A 58 -6.14 5.89 2.39
CA ALA A 58 -4.97 6.70 2.07
C ALA A 58 -4.02 5.98 1.09
N THR A 59 -3.77 4.69 1.29
CA THR A 59 -2.98 3.86 0.36
C THR A 59 -3.66 3.78 -1.01
N ALA A 60 -4.97 3.50 -1.04
CA ALA A 60 -5.75 3.42 -2.27
C ALA A 60 -5.70 4.72 -3.10
N ILE A 61 -5.90 5.87 -2.45
CA ILE A 61 -5.81 7.19 -3.08
C ILE A 61 -4.39 7.44 -3.60
N SER A 62 -3.37 7.15 -2.78
CA SER A 62 -1.97 7.37 -3.15
C SER A 62 -1.57 6.55 -4.38
N THR A 63 -2.00 5.27 -4.45
CA THR A 63 -1.76 4.41 -5.62
C THR A 63 -2.49 4.92 -6.86
N TYR A 64 -3.72 5.40 -6.73
CA TYR A 64 -4.47 5.97 -7.85
C TYR A 64 -3.83 7.26 -8.39
N LEU A 65 -3.42 8.17 -7.51
CA LEU A 65 -2.75 9.41 -7.89
C LEU A 65 -1.41 9.13 -8.58
N ASN A 66 -0.66 8.14 -8.10
CA ASN A 66 0.57 7.69 -8.75
C ASN A 66 0.31 7.14 -10.16
N TYR A 67 -0.77 6.38 -10.35
CA TYR A 67 -1.19 5.93 -11.68
C TYR A 67 -1.57 7.08 -12.62
N GLN A 68 -2.30 8.08 -12.14
CA GLN A 68 -2.66 9.25 -12.96
C GLN A 68 -1.44 10.10 -13.35
N TYR A 69 -0.46 10.22 -12.46
CA TYR A 69 0.81 10.89 -12.77
C TYR A 69 1.51 10.22 -13.96
N LEU A 70 1.50 8.89 -14.02
CA LEU A 70 2.07 8.12 -15.14
C LEU A 70 1.35 8.34 -16.46
N LEU A 71 0.02 8.54 -16.45
CA LEU A 71 -0.78 8.79 -17.65
C LEU A 71 -0.57 10.20 -18.24
N GLY A 72 -0.18 11.18 -17.42
CA GLY A 72 -0.02 12.57 -17.82
C GLY A 72 1.24 12.88 -18.65
N ILE A 73 2.27 12.05 -18.56
CA ILE A 73 3.56 12.29 -19.23
C ILE A 73 3.57 11.58 -20.60
N LYS A 74 2.98 12.24 -21.61
CA LYS A 74 2.75 11.69 -22.96
C LYS A 74 3.98 11.44 -23.85
N THR A 75 5.22 11.80 -23.48
CA THR A 75 6.33 11.85 -24.48
C THR A 75 7.60 11.06 -24.15
N ALA A 76 7.69 10.34 -23.02
CA ALA A 76 8.83 9.45 -22.74
C ALA A 76 8.45 8.13 -22.03
N ILE A 77 7.15 7.91 -21.75
CA ILE A 77 6.64 6.85 -20.84
C ILE A 77 6.02 5.65 -21.57
N PHE A 78 5.77 5.73 -22.88
CA PHE A 78 5.25 4.58 -23.63
C PHE A 78 6.18 3.35 -23.59
N THR A 79 7.48 3.52 -23.29
CA THR A 79 8.44 2.41 -23.08
C THR A 79 8.55 1.96 -21.61
N ALA A 80 7.96 2.68 -20.64
CA ALA A 80 7.97 2.29 -19.22
C ALA A 80 6.82 1.35 -18.86
N LEU A 81 5.67 1.46 -19.55
CA LEU A 81 4.57 0.49 -19.47
C LEU A 81 5.00 -0.91 -19.98
N ASP A 82 5.99 -0.95 -20.87
CA ASP A 82 6.61 -2.19 -21.40
C ASP A 82 7.67 -2.81 -20.48
N LEU A 83 8.09 -2.14 -19.40
CA LEU A 83 9.21 -2.63 -18.55
C LEU A 83 8.78 -3.22 -17.21
N VAL A 84 7.56 -2.95 -16.74
CA VAL A 84 6.93 -3.71 -15.67
C VAL A 84 5.80 -4.50 -16.32
N PRO A 85 6.06 -5.74 -16.82
CA PRO A 85 4.99 -6.62 -17.23
C PRO A 85 3.93 -6.64 -16.14
N ASP A 86 2.67 -6.43 -16.53
CA ASP A 86 1.52 -6.52 -15.63
C ASP A 86 1.35 -5.41 -14.55
N TYR A 87 1.80 -4.17 -14.77
CA TYR A 87 1.56 -3.05 -13.82
C TYR A 87 0.07 -2.90 -13.42
N LEU A 88 -0.83 -2.95 -14.41
CA LEU A 88 -2.28 -2.87 -14.21
C LEU A 88 -2.79 -4.07 -13.38
N THR A 89 -2.32 -5.27 -13.72
CA THR A 89 -2.68 -6.53 -13.06
C THR A 89 -2.22 -6.54 -11.60
N ILE A 90 -0.97 -6.14 -11.31
CA ILE A 90 -0.42 -6.06 -9.94
C ILE A 90 -1.16 -4.99 -9.13
N THR A 91 -1.51 -3.86 -9.75
CA THR A 91 -2.30 -2.80 -9.09
C THR A 91 -3.70 -3.30 -8.72
N PHE A 92 -4.39 -4.01 -9.62
CA PHE A 92 -5.69 -4.62 -9.31
C PHE A 92 -5.60 -5.68 -8.21
N ILE A 93 -4.57 -6.53 -8.25
CA ILE A 93 -4.32 -7.52 -7.20
C ILE A 93 -4.09 -6.84 -5.86
N HIS A 94 -3.30 -5.76 -5.82
CA HIS A 94 -3.04 -4.98 -4.62
C HIS A 94 -4.33 -4.37 -4.03
N PHE A 95 -5.16 -3.72 -4.86
CA PHE A 95 -6.48 -3.22 -4.42
C PHE A 95 -7.38 -4.35 -3.90
N GLY A 96 -7.40 -5.49 -4.60
CA GLY A 96 -8.14 -6.68 -4.18
C GLY A 96 -7.69 -7.18 -2.79
N LEU A 97 -6.38 -7.27 -2.57
CA LEU A 97 -5.79 -7.66 -1.29
C LEU A 97 -6.18 -6.72 -0.15
N ILE A 98 -6.12 -5.39 -0.36
CA ILE A 98 -6.53 -4.41 0.66
C ILE A 98 -8.01 -4.59 1.01
N ILE A 99 -8.89 -4.78 0.01
CA ILE A 99 -10.33 -4.95 0.25
C ILE A 99 -10.58 -6.23 1.06
N VAL A 100 -9.94 -7.35 0.68
CA VAL A 100 -10.10 -8.62 1.37
C VAL A 100 -9.58 -8.53 2.81
N ASP A 101 -8.44 -7.86 3.03
CA ASP A 101 -7.91 -7.62 4.38
C ASP A 101 -8.89 -6.83 5.26
N ILE A 102 -9.43 -5.71 4.78
CA ILE A 102 -10.38 -4.90 5.54
C ILE A 102 -11.63 -5.71 5.89
N VAL A 103 -12.15 -6.51 4.95
CA VAL A 103 -13.27 -7.43 5.22
C VAL A 103 -12.88 -8.44 6.31
N LEU A 104 -11.68 -9.01 6.23
CA LEU A 104 -11.19 -9.94 7.23
C LEU A 104 -11.06 -9.29 8.62
N LEU A 105 -10.56 -8.06 8.71
CA LEU A 105 -10.45 -7.30 9.95
C LEU A 105 -11.81 -6.99 10.57
N LEU A 106 -12.80 -6.62 9.76
CA LEU A 106 -14.18 -6.41 10.21
C LEU A 106 -14.82 -7.71 10.72
N VAL A 107 -14.63 -8.82 10.00
CA VAL A 107 -15.10 -10.14 10.42
C VAL A 107 -14.39 -10.59 11.69
N ALA A 108 -13.08 -10.34 11.81
CA ALA A 108 -12.28 -10.66 12.98
C ALA A 108 -12.78 -9.90 14.21
N LEU A 109 -13.13 -8.62 14.07
CA LEU A 109 -13.70 -7.81 15.14
C LEU A 109 -15.06 -8.37 15.60
N LYS A 110 -15.92 -8.81 14.67
CA LYS A 110 -17.24 -9.38 14.97
C LYS A 110 -17.17 -10.78 15.59
N LYS A 111 -16.31 -11.66 15.06
CA LYS A 111 -16.16 -13.05 15.50
C LYS A 111 -15.12 -13.24 16.62
N ARG A 112 -14.38 -12.19 17.01
CA ARG A 112 -13.33 -12.21 18.05
C ARG A 112 -12.34 -13.38 17.89
N THR A 113 -12.07 -13.79 16.66
CA THR A 113 -11.29 -14.99 16.37
C THR A 113 -9.88 -14.59 15.99
N THR A 114 -8.90 -14.98 16.81
CA THR A 114 -7.49 -14.64 16.63
C THR A 114 -6.91 -15.13 15.31
N LEU A 115 -7.32 -16.30 14.83
CA LEU A 115 -6.89 -16.86 13.54
C LEU A 115 -7.24 -15.93 12.37
N ILE A 116 -8.44 -15.34 12.38
CA ILE A 116 -8.91 -14.46 11.30
C ILE A 116 -8.11 -13.15 11.29
N SER A 117 -7.76 -12.63 12.46
CA SER A 117 -6.91 -11.44 12.57
C SER A 117 -5.50 -11.68 12.03
N PHE A 118 -4.88 -12.83 12.36
CA PHE A 118 -3.55 -13.16 11.86
C PHE A 118 -3.53 -13.41 10.35
N SER A 119 -4.58 -14.04 9.80
CA SER A 119 -4.70 -14.18 8.34
C SER A 119 -4.89 -12.83 7.64
N GLY A 120 -5.59 -11.88 8.26
CA GLY A 120 -5.74 -10.52 7.72
C GLY A 120 -4.39 -9.82 7.68
N PHE A 121 -3.68 -9.81 8.81
CA PHE A 121 -2.32 -9.31 8.89
C PHE A 121 -1.36 -9.95 7.86
N ALA A 122 -1.46 -11.25 7.60
CA ALA A 122 -0.64 -11.87 6.56
C ALA A 122 -0.98 -11.32 5.16
N LEU A 123 -2.27 -11.14 4.85
CA LEU A 123 -2.73 -10.53 3.61
C LEU A 123 -2.26 -9.08 3.46
N ILE A 124 -2.31 -8.29 4.54
CA ILE A 124 -1.91 -6.88 4.53
C ILE A 124 -0.42 -6.72 4.25
N LEU A 125 0.42 -7.63 4.77
CA LEU A 125 1.84 -7.65 4.45
C LEU A 125 2.06 -7.95 2.97
N ILE A 126 1.35 -8.93 2.41
CA ILE A 126 1.47 -9.27 0.98
C ILE A 126 1.04 -8.07 0.12
N GLY A 127 -0.08 -7.42 0.46
CA GLY A 127 -0.57 -6.22 -0.22
C GLY A 127 0.46 -5.08 -0.19
N GLU A 128 1.00 -4.77 1.00
CA GLU A 128 2.01 -3.73 1.20
C GLU A 128 3.30 -4.04 0.43
N LEU A 129 3.77 -5.30 0.44
CA LEU A 129 4.94 -5.70 -0.35
C LEU A 129 4.71 -5.48 -1.84
N LEU A 130 3.54 -5.83 -2.37
CA LEU A 130 3.18 -5.58 -3.77
C LEU A 130 3.11 -4.08 -4.09
N GLY A 131 2.51 -3.28 -3.21
CA GLY A 131 2.47 -1.81 -3.33
C GLY A 131 3.88 -1.21 -3.39
N ARG A 132 4.81 -1.73 -2.60
CA ARG A 132 6.21 -1.32 -2.62
C ARG A 132 6.94 -1.79 -3.87
N THR A 133 6.70 -3.02 -4.33
CA THR A 133 7.27 -3.50 -5.59
C THR A 133 6.83 -2.64 -6.76
N LEU A 134 5.56 -2.20 -6.80
CA LEU A 134 5.07 -1.24 -7.80
C LEU A 134 5.83 0.09 -7.72
N PHE A 135 5.99 0.65 -6.52
CA PHE A 135 6.70 1.89 -6.31
C PHE A 135 8.19 1.78 -6.70
N TYR A 136 8.92 0.79 -6.16
CA TYR A 136 10.33 0.59 -6.49
C TYR A 136 10.54 0.19 -7.94
N GLY A 137 9.67 -0.63 -8.52
CA GLY A 137 9.69 -0.96 -9.93
C GLY A 137 9.62 0.32 -10.76
N LEU A 138 8.63 1.16 -10.49
CA LEU A 138 8.47 2.46 -11.14
C LEU A 138 9.63 3.42 -10.93
N HIS A 139 10.44 3.34 -9.86
CA HIS A 139 11.53 4.29 -9.63
C HIS A 139 12.92 3.75 -10.01
N MET A 140 13.14 2.44 -9.88
CA MET A 140 14.41 1.77 -10.23
C MET A 140 14.54 1.57 -11.75
N THR A 141 13.45 1.29 -12.47
CA THR A 141 13.53 1.10 -13.94
C THR A 141 13.69 2.41 -14.72
N VAL A 142 13.16 3.53 -14.23
CA VAL A 142 13.44 4.85 -14.84
C VAL A 142 14.85 5.33 -14.56
N GLY A 143 15.41 5.02 -13.38
CA GLY A 143 16.79 5.35 -13.04
C GLY A 143 17.81 4.69 -13.98
N LEU A 144 17.58 3.44 -14.38
CA LEU A 144 18.45 2.72 -15.30
C LEU A 144 18.32 3.23 -16.76
N LYS A 145 17.11 3.57 -17.21
CA LYS A 145 16.89 4.16 -18.54
C LYS A 145 17.43 5.58 -18.68
N ALA A 146 17.45 6.36 -17.59
CA ALA A 146 18.04 7.70 -17.57
C ALA A 146 19.58 7.69 -17.64
N LEU A 147 20.23 6.56 -17.34
CA LEU A 147 21.70 6.39 -17.35
C LEU A 147 22.27 5.80 -18.65
N GLY A 148 21.44 5.58 -19.68
CA GLY A 148 21.91 5.19 -21.03
C GLY A 148 21.62 3.73 -21.36
N GLY A 149 20.34 3.41 -21.53
CA GLY A 149 19.90 2.29 -22.38
C GLY A 149 19.68 2.78 -23.81
#